data_AF-A0A6C1EE54-F1
#
_entry.id   AF-A0A6C1EE54-F1
#
_cell.length_a   1.000
_cell.length_b   1.000
_cell.length_c   1.000
_cell.angle_alpha   90.00
_cell.angle_beta   90.00
_cell.angle_gamma   90.00
#
_symmetry.space_group_name_H-M   'P 1'
#
loop_
_entity.id
_entity.type
_entity.pdbx_description
1 polymer ?
#
loop_
_entity_poly.entity_id
_entity_poly.type
_entity_poly.pdbx_seq_one_letter_code
_entity_poly.pdbx_strand_id
1 'polypeptide(L)'
;MGSGDLNLLKSWNPKLMKNRKKVWETEQDLVNEQQKLNTRLKEIEKERELNELLHASNKDQPDALKTDLTLKKSGLEWMYQDAKLNDEKEDYLLGKKKLDSSILKQPAAATEKATERAAAAAAAPKNSHRKGSTLHRDDPMSNNTGEPTMQ
;
A
#
# COMPACT_ATOMS: atom_id res chain seq x y z
N MET A 1 37.26 -53.86 -1.20
CA MET A 1 37.01 -52.63 -1.98
C MET A 1 36.04 -51.77 -1.18
N GLY A 2 36.52 -50.71 -0.53
CA GLY A 2 35.68 -49.87 0.33
C GLY A 2 36.40 -48.57 0.68
N SER A 3 36.86 -47.85 -0.35
CA SER A 3 37.57 -46.58 -0.20
C SER A 3 36.62 -45.44 -0.55
N GLY A 4 35.66 -45.17 0.33
CA GLY A 4 34.82 -43.97 0.29
C GLY A 4 35.17 -43.08 1.47
N ASP A 5 35.16 -41.75 1.28
CA ASP A 5 35.42 -40.79 2.35
C ASP A 5 34.37 -40.97 3.48
N LEU A 6 34.86 -41.42 4.65
CA LEU A 6 34.05 -41.69 5.85
C LEU A 6 33.22 -40.47 6.27
N ASN A 7 33.67 -39.25 5.94
CA ASN A 7 32.96 -38.04 6.27
C ASN A 7 31.65 -37.88 5.50
N LEU A 8 31.47 -38.52 4.34
CA LEU A 8 30.20 -38.47 3.61
C LEU A 8 29.08 -39.25 4.31
N LEU A 9 29.43 -40.15 5.23
CA LEU A 9 28.46 -40.85 6.07
C LEU A 9 28.04 -40.04 7.30
N LYS A 10 28.68 -38.88 7.55
CA LYS A 10 28.39 -38.02 8.70
C LYS A 10 27.35 -36.97 8.33
N SER A 11 26.31 -36.87 9.14
CA SER A 11 25.19 -35.95 8.95
C SER A 11 25.58 -34.47 9.06
N TRP A 12 26.65 -34.14 9.78
CA TRP A 12 27.13 -32.77 9.96
C TRP A 12 28.02 -32.28 8.81
N ASN A 13 28.44 -33.17 7.89
CA ASN A 13 29.36 -32.79 6.81
C ASN A 13 28.70 -31.78 5.84
N PRO A 14 29.24 -30.56 5.67
CA PRO A 14 28.63 -29.56 4.80
C PRO A 14 28.68 -29.94 3.32
N LYS A 15 29.61 -30.83 2.92
CA LYS A 15 29.75 -31.29 1.54
C LYS A 15 28.63 -32.23 1.11
N LEU A 16 27.90 -32.83 2.06
CA LEU A 16 26.78 -33.72 1.78
C LEU A 16 25.68 -32.96 1.02
N MET A 17 25.19 -33.54 -0.08
CA MET A 17 24.17 -32.90 -0.94
C MET A 17 22.93 -32.43 -0.18
N LYS A 18 22.51 -33.18 0.84
CA LYS A 18 21.37 -32.82 1.71
C LYS A 18 21.63 -31.51 2.47
N ASN A 19 22.84 -31.31 2.97
CA ASN A 19 23.19 -30.11 3.73
C ASN A 19 23.41 -28.92 2.81
N ARG A 20 24.06 -29.13 1.67
CA ARG A 20 24.18 -28.11 0.63
C ARG A 20 22.81 -27.61 0.17
N LYS A 21 21.84 -28.51 0.00
CA LYS A 21 20.47 -28.16 -0.34
C LYS A 21 19.81 -27.29 0.74
N LYS A 22 19.96 -27.64 2.02
CA LYS A 22 19.45 -26.81 3.14
C LYS A 22 20.06 -25.42 3.15
N VAL A 23 21.39 -25.33 2.99
CA VAL A 23 22.09 -24.04 2.93
C VAL A 23 21.57 -23.21 1.76
N TRP A 24 21.44 -23.82 0.58
CA TRP A 24 20.90 -23.14 -0.60
C TRP A 24 19.46 -22.65 -0.40
N GLU A 25 18.59 -23.46 0.22
CA GLU A 25 17.21 -23.03 0.54
C GLU A 25 17.21 -21.82 1.49
N THR A 26 18.03 -21.84 2.55
CA THR A 26 18.13 -20.70 3.48
C THR A 26 18.73 -19.46 2.83
N GLU A 27 19.73 -19.60 1.96
CA GLU A 27 20.31 -18.50 1.20
C GLU A 27 19.29 -17.91 0.23
N GLN A 28 18.52 -18.76 -0.45
CA GLN A 28 17.49 -18.33 -1.38
C GLN A 28 16.36 -17.56 -0.69
N ASP A 29 15.92 -18.03 0.49
CA ASP A 29 14.92 -17.34 1.30
C ASP A 29 15.43 -15.98 1.78
N LEU A 30 16.69 -15.91 2.24
CA LEU A 30 17.32 -14.65 2.65
C LEU A 30 17.42 -13.66 1.49
N VAL A 31 17.80 -14.12 0.29
CA VAL A 31 17.82 -13.27 -0.92
C VAL A 31 16.42 -12.74 -1.24
N ASN A 32 15.39 -13.58 -1.13
CA ASN A 32 14.01 -13.16 -1.35
C ASN A 32 13.55 -12.12 -0.32
N GLU A 33 13.91 -12.27 0.95
CA GLU A 33 13.63 -11.30 2.00
C GLU A 33 14.34 -9.98 1.76
N GLN A 34 15.63 -10.02 1.43
CA GLN A 34 16.41 -8.83 1.07
C GLN A 34 15.81 -8.11 -0.15
N GLN A 35 15.36 -8.84 -1.17
CA GLN A 35 14.71 -8.24 -2.32
C GLN A 35 13.42 -7.52 -1.92
N LYS A 36 12.59 -8.13 -1.08
CA LYS A 36 11.36 -7.49 -0.56
C LYS A 36 11.69 -6.24 0.27
N LEU A 37 12.70 -6.31 1.14
CA LEU A 37 13.14 -5.15 1.91
C LEU A 37 13.65 -4.03 1.00
N ASN A 38 14.47 -4.35 0.00
CA ASN A 38 14.96 -3.37 -0.98
C ASN A 38 13.82 -2.72 -1.77
N THR A 39 12.79 -3.48 -2.15
CA THR A 39 11.61 -2.88 -2.80
C THR A 39 10.87 -1.92 -1.87
N ARG A 40 10.72 -2.24 -0.59
CA ARG A 40 10.09 -1.35 0.40
C ARG A 40 10.92 -0.10 0.67
N LEU A 41 12.24 -0.24 0.82
CA LEU A 41 13.14 0.90 1.02
C LEU A 41 13.10 1.84 -0.18
N LYS A 42 13.08 1.31 -1.41
CA LYS A 42 12.91 2.12 -2.61
C LYS A 42 11.58 2.86 -2.63
N GLU A 43 10.50 2.25 -2.15
CA GLU A 43 9.20 2.92 -2.10
C GLU A 43 9.17 4.05 -1.07
N ILE A 44 9.74 3.81 0.12
CA ILE A 44 9.89 4.84 1.16
C ILE A 44 10.74 6.01 0.65
N GLU A 45 11.82 5.73 -0.08
CA GLU A 45 12.67 6.80 -0.64
C GLU A 45 11.92 7.63 -1.68
N LYS A 46 11.12 7.01 -2.55
CA LYS A 46 10.26 7.76 -3.48
C LYS A 46 9.20 8.58 -2.77
N GLU A 47 8.56 8.03 -1.74
CA GLU A 47 7.58 8.76 -0.92
C GLU A 47 8.23 9.97 -0.25
N ARG A 48 9.47 9.80 0.24
CA ARG A 48 10.27 10.87 0.82
C ARG A 48 10.62 11.95 -0.21
N GLU A 49 11.11 11.56 -1.39
CA GLU A 49 11.44 12.48 -2.49
C GLU A 49 10.20 13.27 -2.94
N LEU A 50 9.07 12.59 -3.14
CA LEU A 50 7.80 13.21 -3.48
C LEU A 50 7.36 14.21 -2.40
N ASN A 51 7.45 13.83 -1.13
CA ASN A 51 7.10 14.70 -0.01
C ASN A 51 8.03 15.91 0.11
N GLU A 52 9.33 15.76 -0.18
CA GLU A 52 10.28 16.86 -0.23
C GLU A 52 9.95 17.85 -1.35
N LEU A 53 9.68 17.35 -2.56
CA LEU A 53 9.25 18.18 -3.69
C LEU A 53 7.92 18.88 -3.43
N LEU A 54 6.98 18.19 -2.79
CA LEU A 54 5.71 18.75 -2.35
C LEU A 54 5.92 19.83 -1.27
N HIS A 55 6.84 19.61 -0.34
CA HIS A 55 7.16 20.58 0.71
C HIS A 55 7.84 21.83 0.13
N ALA A 56 8.80 21.65 -0.79
CA ALA A 56 9.47 22.74 -1.48
C ALA A 56 8.48 23.58 -2.30
N SER A 57 7.59 22.93 -3.07
CA SER A 57 6.57 23.64 -3.85
C SER A 57 5.55 24.39 -2.99
N ASN A 58 5.15 23.86 -1.82
CA ASN A 58 4.25 24.56 -0.90
C ASN A 58 4.82 25.88 -0.35
N LYS A 59 6.14 25.97 -0.19
CA LYS A 59 6.79 27.14 0.43
C LYS A 59 6.61 28.41 -0.41
N ASP A 60 6.55 28.26 -1.72
CA ASP A 60 6.55 29.38 -2.67
C ASP A 60 5.14 29.73 -3.22
N GLN A 61 4.10 28.96 -2.86
CA GLN A 61 2.74 29.09 -3.42
C GLN A 61 1.78 29.91 -2.54
N PRO A 62 0.71 30.50 -3.09
CA PRO A 62 -0.32 31.21 -2.33
C PRO A 62 -1.20 30.26 -1.49
N ASP A 63 -1.82 30.76 -0.42
CA ASP A 63 -2.52 29.95 0.60
C ASP A 63 -3.65 29.05 0.06
N ALA A 64 -4.32 29.45 -1.02
CA ALA A 64 -5.37 28.64 -1.66
C ALA A 64 -4.83 27.37 -2.34
N LEU A 65 -3.56 27.36 -2.78
CA LEU A 65 -2.93 26.18 -3.36
C LEU A 65 -2.33 25.26 -2.28
N LYS A 66 -1.99 25.84 -1.12
CA LYS A 66 -1.51 25.07 0.05
C LYS A 66 -2.59 24.16 0.59
N THR A 67 -3.85 24.60 0.64
CA THR A 67 -4.97 23.76 1.11
C THR A 67 -5.13 22.53 0.22
N ASP A 68 -5.15 22.69 -1.10
CA ASP A 68 -5.24 21.58 -2.06
C ASP A 68 -4.08 20.57 -1.91
N LEU A 69 -2.86 21.08 -1.72
CA LEU A 69 -1.68 20.24 -1.58
C LEU A 69 -1.59 19.53 -0.21
N THR A 70 -2.17 20.12 0.85
CA THR A 70 -2.33 19.44 2.14
C THR A 70 -3.36 18.31 2.09
N LEU A 71 -4.42 18.47 1.29
CA LEU A 71 -5.43 17.43 1.05
C LEU A 71 -4.85 16.25 0.25
N LYS A 72 -3.97 16.55 -0.72
CA LYS A 72 -3.16 15.55 -1.45
C LYS A 72 -2.28 14.73 -0.51
N LYS A 73 -1.53 15.40 0.37
CA LYS A 73 -0.63 14.74 1.33
C LYS A 73 -1.35 13.88 2.36
N SER A 74 -2.54 14.30 2.81
CA SER A 74 -3.34 13.52 3.77
C SER A 74 -4.10 12.37 3.11
N GLY A 75 -4.13 12.32 1.77
CA GLY A 75 -4.92 11.35 1.01
C GLY A 75 -6.42 11.61 1.09
N LEU A 76 -6.84 12.78 1.60
CA LEU A 76 -8.25 13.18 1.70
C LEU A 76 -8.74 13.89 0.44
N GLU A 77 -7.90 14.04 -0.59
CA GLU A 77 -8.29 14.67 -1.86
C GLU A 77 -9.55 14.04 -2.46
N TRP A 78 -9.65 12.70 -2.49
CA TRP A 78 -10.84 12.02 -3.03
C TRP A 78 -12.14 12.38 -2.29
N MET A 79 -12.06 12.69 -0.99
CA MET A 79 -13.21 13.04 -0.16
C MET A 79 -13.63 14.49 -0.38
N TYR A 80 -12.66 15.42 -0.46
CA TYR A 80 -12.95 16.85 -0.66
C TYR A 80 -13.16 17.24 -2.12
N GLN A 81 -12.74 16.41 -3.07
CA GLN A 81 -13.04 16.57 -4.49
C GLN A 81 -14.56 16.56 -4.74
N ASP A 82 -15.29 15.67 -4.05
CA ASP A 82 -16.74 15.52 -4.23
C ASP A 82 -17.52 16.68 -3.59
N ALA A 83 -17.04 17.24 -2.47
CA ALA A 83 -17.62 18.44 -1.87
C ALA A 83 -17.64 19.62 -2.86
N LYS A 84 -16.55 19.81 -3.62
CA LYS A 84 -16.46 20.84 -4.67
C LYS A 84 -17.45 20.61 -5.82
N LEU A 85 -17.73 19.35 -6.18
CA LEU A 85 -18.72 19.00 -7.20
C LEU A 85 -20.16 19.18 -6.70
N ASN A 86 -20.39 18.98 -5.40
CA ASN A 86 -21.69 19.23 -4.78
C ASN A 86 -22.03 20.72 -4.76
N ASP A 87 -21.07 21.61 -4.47
CA ASP A 87 -21.27 23.06 -4.60
C ASP A 87 -21.71 23.45 -6.02
N GLU A 88 -21.04 22.90 -7.04
CA GLU A 88 -21.43 23.15 -8.44
C GLU A 88 -22.82 22.60 -8.77
N LYS A 89 -23.15 21.40 -8.27
CA LYS A 89 -24.47 20.78 -8.44
C LYS A 89 -25.57 21.60 -7.75
N GLU A 90 -25.32 22.12 -6.56
CA GLU A 90 -26.22 23.01 -5.84
C GLU A 90 -26.43 24.31 -6.63
N ASP A 91 -25.38 24.91 -7.18
CA ASP A 91 -25.49 26.09 -8.05
C ASP A 91 -26.36 25.86 -9.29
N TYR A 92 -26.33 24.66 -9.88
CA TYR A 92 -27.23 24.29 -10.97
C TYR A 92 -28.68 24.11 -10.50
N LEU A 93 -28.91 23.49 -9.33
CA LEU A 93 -30.25 23.31 -8.75
C LEU A 93 -30.88 24.63 -8.31
N LEU A 94 -30.07 25.57 -7.81
CA LEU A 94 -30.48 26.92 -7.44
C LEU A 94 -30.56 27.89 -8.63
N GLY A 95 -30.26 27.42 -9.85
CA GLY A 95 -30.35 28.22 -11.08
C GLY A 95 -29.31 29.35 -11.18
N LYS A 96 -28.25 29.29 -10.37
CA LYS A 96 -27.13 30.27 -10.39
C LYS A 96 -26.24 30.06 -11.61
N LYS A 97 -26.07 28.81 -12.06
CA LYS A 97 -25.33 28.44 -13.28
C LYS A 97 -26.27 27.97 -14.39
N LYS A 98 -26.01 28.41 -15.63
CA LYS A 98 -26.78 27.99 -16.81
C LYS A 98 -26.50 26.53 -17.14
N LEU A 99 -27.54 25.75 -17.41
CA LEU A 99 -27.44 24.36 -17.86
C LEU A 99 -26.78 24.30 -19.25
N ASP A 100 -25.62 23.67 -19.33
CA ASP A 100 -24.91 23.46 -20.59
C ASP A 100 -25.54 22.30 -21.36
N SER A 101 -25.73 22.44 -22.68
CA SER A 101 -26.41 21.44 -23.52
C SER A 101 -25.68 20.07 -23.56
N SER A 102 -24.42 20.02 -23.15
CA SER A 102 -23.64 18.79 -23.00
C SER A 102 -24.08 17.94 -21.81
N ILE A 103 -24.64 18.54 -20.76
CA ILE A 103 -25.15 17.83 -19.57
C ILE A 103 -26.50 17.17 -19.89
N LEU A 104 -27.35 17.89 -20.65
CA LEU A 104 -28.67 17.39 -21.06
C LEU A 104 -28.58 16.24 -22.08
N LYS A 105 -27.49 16.14 -22.83
CA LYS A 105 -27.28 15.14 -23.89
C LYS A 105 -26.60 13.85 -23.41
N GLN A 106 -26.26 13.72 -22.12
CA GLN A 106 -25.83 12.43 -21.59
C GLN A 106 -27.03 11.46 -21.53
N PRO A 107 -27.04 10.36 -22.30
CA PRO A 107 -28.09 9.37 -22.18
C PRO A 107 -27.97 8.68 -20.82
N ALA A 108 -29.12 8.36 -20.21
CA ALA A 108 -29.27 7.64 -18.94
C ALA A 108 -28.54 6.27 -18.86
N ALA A 109 -27.81 5.86 -19.90
CA ALA A 109 -26.94 4.69 -19.92
C ALA A 109 -25.66 4.85 -19.06
N ALA A 110 -25.27 6.08 -18.68
CA ALA A 110 -24.10 6.29 -17.82
C ALA A 110 -24.35 5.92 -16.35
N THR A 111 -25.59 6.04 -15.86
CA THR A 111 -25.97 5.63 -14.51
C THR A 111 -26.01 4.10 -14.38
N GLU A 112 -26.40 3.38 -15.44
CA GLU A 112 -26.34 1.91 -15.46
C GLU A 112 -24.90 1.38 -15.53
N LYS A 113 -24.00 2.04 -16.28
CA LYS A 113 -22.57 1.68 -16.26
C LYS A 113 -21.88 1.99 -14.93
N ALA A 114 -22.34 3.00 -14.19
CA ALA A 114 -21.83 3.32 -12.86
C ALA A 114 -22.33 2.32 -11.80
N THR A 115 -23.59 1.88 -11.87
CA THR A 115 -24.13 0.83 -11.00
C THR A 115 -23.55 -0.54 -11.34
N GLU A 116 -23.31 -0.86 -12.62
CA GLU A 116 -22.59 -2.06 -13.03
C GLU A 116 -21.11 -2.03 -12.64
N ARG A 117 -20.41 -0.89 -12.71
CA ARG A 117 -19.03 -0.78 -12.19
C ARG A 117 -18.98 -0.90 -10.67
N ALA A 118 -19.97 -0.36 -9.95
CA ALA A 118 -20.08 -0.54 -8.50
C ALA A 118 -20.42 -2.00 -8.13
N ALA A 119 -21.28 -2.67 -8.89
CA ALA A 119 -21.62 -4.08 -8.73
C ALA A 119 -20.47 -5.02 -9.12
N ALA A 120 -19.70 -4.69 -10.17
CA ALA A 120 -18.51 -5.43 -10.58
C ALA A 120 -17.33 -5.23 -9.61
N ALA A 121 -17.20 -4.05 -9.00
CA ALA A 121 -16.26 -3.82 -7.89
C ALA A 121 -16.68 -4.61 -6.63
N ALA A 122 -17.98 -4.78 -6.39
CA ALA A 122 -18.50 -5.65 -5.32
C ALA A 122 -18.38 -7.16 -5.64
N ALA A 123 -18.23 -7.52 -6.92
CA ALA A 123 -18.06 -8.89 -7.41
C ALA A 123 -16.59 -9.26 -7.72
N ALA A 124 -15.62 -8.54 -7.15
CA ALA A 124 -14.22 -8.97 -7.16
C ALA A 124 -14.09 -10.38 -6.52
N PRO A 125 -13.19 -11.25 -7.03
CA PRO A 125 -13.09 -12.62 -6.56
C PRO A 125 -12.78 -12.64 -5.06
N LYS A 126 -13.64 -13.29 -4.28
CA LYS A 126 -13.36 -13.69 -2.89
C LYS A 126 -12.28 -14.76 -2.88
N ASN A 127 -11.07 -14.41 -3.29
CA ASN A 127 -9.87 -15.16 -2.93
C ASN A 127 -8.89 -14.24 -2.21
N SER A 128 -9.40 -13.59 -1.16
CA SER A 128 -8.56 -13.31 0.00
C SER A 128 -8.89 -14.42 0.99
N HIS A 129 -8.03 -15.45 1.00
CA HIS A 129 -7.82 -16.18 2.24
C HIS A 129 -7.45 -15.13 3.28
N ARG A 130 -8.46 -14.67 4.03
CA ARG A 130 -8.26 -14.02 5.32
C ARG A 130 -7.55 -15.05 6.19
N LYS A 131 -6.23 -15.14 6.08
CA LYS A 131 -5.44 -15.30 7.29
C LYS A 131 -5.75 -14.03 8.06
N GLY A 132 -6.71 -14.13 8.98
CA GLY A 132 -6.85 -13.14 10.02
C GLY A 132 -5.45 -12.85 10.53
N SER A 133 -5.13 -11.58 10.69
CA SER A 133 -4.00 -11.14 11.47
C SER A 133 -4.08 -11.89 12.80
N THR A 134 -3.40 -13.03 12.89
CA THR A 134 -2.81 -13.47 14.12
C THR A 134 -1.95 -12.28 14.48
N LEU A 135 -2.46 -11.43 15.38
CA LEU A 135 -1.63 -10.50 16.11
C LEU A 135 -0.41 -11.33 16.49
N HIS A 136 0.70 -11.09 15.81
CA HIS A 136 1.92 -11.81 16.05
C HIS A 136 2.30 -11.37 17.46
N ARG A 137 1.92 -12.23 18.41
CA ARG A 137 2.20 -12.08 19.84
C ARG A 137 3.71 -12.14 20.13
N ASP A 138 4.50 -12.30 19.06
CA ASP A 138 5.95 -12.39 19.00
C ASP A 138 6.57 -11.17 18.29
N ASP A 139 5.92 -10.00 18.25
CA ASP A 139 6.61 -8.75 17.93
C ASP A 139 7.51 -8.35 19.11
N PRO A 140 8.86 -8.46 19.00
CA PRO A 140 9.78 -8.16 20.09
C PRO A 140 9.77 -6.67 20.50
N MET A 141 9.15 -5.79 19.70
CA MET A 141 9.03 -4.36 20.00
C MET A 141 7.76 -4.01 20.79
N SER A 142 6.79 -4.91 20.92
CA SER A 142 5.52 -4.62 21.62
C SER A 142 5.61 -4.67 23.15
N ASN A 143 6.65 -5.28 23.72
CA ASN A 143 6.74 -5.55 25.17
C ASN A 143 7.55 -4.49 25.94
N ASN A 144 7.91 -3.36 25.33
CA ASN A 144 8.76 -2.35 25.96
C ASN A 144 8.00 -1.05 26.32
N THR A 145 6.76 -1.17 26.78
CA THR A 145 6.06 -0.08 27.47
C THR A 145 6.32 -0.23 28.97
N GLY A 146 7.31 0.52 29.47
CA GLY A 146 7.72 0.50 30.87
C GLY A 146 6.62 0.94 31.83
N GLU A 147 6.35 0.12 32.83
CA GLU A 147 5.71 0.55 34.07
C GLU A 147 6.80 0.92 35.11
N PRO A 148 6.74 2.11 35.73
CA PRO A 148 7.62 2.45 36.82
C PRO A 148 7.13 1.75 38.10
N THR A 149 7.94 0.85 38.63
CA THR A 149 7.72 0.23 39.94
C THR A 149 7.85 1.32 41.02
N MET A 150 6.74 1.72 41.65
CA MET A 150 6.78 2.48 42.90
C MET A 150 6.94 1.53 44.08
N GLN A 151 7.79 1.98 45.01
CA GLN A 151 8.24 1.32 46.24
C GLN A 151 7.12 1.18 47.28
#